data_AF-A0A0S7XW29-F1
#
_entry.id   AF-A0A0S7XW29-F1
#
_cell.length_a   1.000
_cell.length_b   1.000
_cell.length_c   1.000
_cell.angle_alpha   90.00
_cell.angle_beta   90.00
_cell.angle_gamma   90.00
#
_symmetry.space_group_name_H-M   'P 1'
#
loop_
_entity.id
_entity.type
_entity.pdbx_description
1 polymer ?
#
loop_
_entity_poly.entity_id
_entity_poly.type
_entity_poly.pdbx_seq_one_letter_code
_entity_poly.pdbx_strand_id
1 'polypeptide(L)'
;MNNPERKGYTLVELIIALSLFATLLGGIFYAWGVELNFWKRAVASVEKQQIANMVLARIVSDIRNAEELLPASDDHRLLLKIGSDAIEYSLVGQKIRRKKNSYSAYLTSEGELKALSFSYPDARLVEIKVEGFMTRTALRN
;
A
#
# COMPACT_ATOMS: atom_id res chain seq x y z
N MET A 1 -4.00 -74.39 0.58
CA MET A 1 -4.05 -72.95 0.92
C MET A 1 -2.66 -72.38 0.70
N ASN A 2 -2.44 -71.69 -0.43
CA ASN A 2 -1.17 -71.05 -0.72
C ASN A 2 -1.08 -69.77 0.12
N ASN A 3 -0.22 -69.77 1.14
CA ASN A 3 0.14 -68.54 1.84
C ASN A 3 0.99 -67.69 0.90
N PRO A 4 0.60 -66.44 0.58
CA PRO A 4 1.48 -65.56 -0.17
C PRO A 4 2.74 -65.30 0.66
N GLU A 5 3.91 -65.59 0.07
CA GLU A 5 5.20 -65.31 0.69
C GLU A 5 5.29 -63.84 1.07
N ARG A 6 5.41 -63.57 2.37
CA ARG A 6 5.60 -62.21 2.90
C ARG A 6 7.02 -61.75 2.56
N LYS A 7 7.20 -61.11 1.41
CA LYS A 7 8.46 -60.42 1.06
C LYS A 7 8.57 -59.16 1.93
N GLY A 8 9.44 -59.20 2.93
CA GLY A 8 9.81 -58.03 3.72
C GLY A 8 10.73 -57.10 2.93
N TYR A 9 10.63 -55.79 3.17
CA TYR A 9 11.53 -54.81 2.56
C TYR A 9 12.96 -54.97 3.07
N THR A 10 13.93 -54.79 2.18
CA THR A 10 15.34 -54.74 2.57
C THR A 10 15.65 -53.40 3.24
N LEU A 11 16.63 -53.38 4.16
CA LEU A 11 17.06 -52.17 4.85
C LEU A 11 17.50 -51.06 3.86
N VAL A 12 18.08 -51.45 2.73
CA VAL A 12 18.48 -50.54 1.65
C VAL A 12 17.27 -49.89 1.00
N GLU A 13 16.23 -50.64 0.66
CA GLU A 13 14.98 -50.09 0.10
C GLU A 13 14.31 -49.10 1.06
N LEU A 14 14.35 -49.38 2.37
CA LEU A 14 13.80 -48.48 3.38
C LEU A 14 14.54 -47.14 3.42
N ILE A 15 15.88 -47.17 3.39
CA ILE A 15 16.71 -45.96 3.38
C ILE A 15 16.48 -45.13 2.11
N ILE A 16 16.36 -45.79 0.96
CA ILE A 16 16.07 -45.13 -0.32
C ILE A 16 14.69 -44.48 -0.25
N ALA A 17 13.66 -45.20 0.21
CA ALA A 17 12.30 -44.67 0.36
C ALA A 17 12.25 -43.47 1.31
N LEU A 18 12.94 -43.54 2.46
CA LEU A 18 13.06 -42.45 3.43
C LEU A 18 13.75 -41.22 2.81
N SER A 19 14.81 -41.43 2.04
CA SER A 19 15.57 -40.35 1.40
C SER A 19 14.73 -39.65 0.33
N LEU A 20 14.01 -40.42 -0.50
CA LEU A 20 13.08 -39.89 -1.48
C LEU A 20 11.95 -39.12 -0.81
N PHE A 21 11.38 -39.67 0.27
CA PHE A 21 10.33 -39.03 1.02
C PHE A 21 10.79 -37.72 1.68
N ALA A 22 11.97 -37.71 2.31
CA ALA A 22 12.55 -36.51 2.91
C ALA A 22 12.82 -35.42 1.86
N THR A 23 13.33 -35.81 0.70
CA THR A 23 13.55 -34.88 -0.42
C THR A 23 12.23 -34.29 -0.92
N LEU A 24 11.20 -35.12 -1.06
CA LEU A 24 9.87 -34.71 -1.49
C LEU A 24 9.23 -33.75 -0.48
N LEU A 25 9.31 -34.06 0.82
CA LEU A 25 8.85 -33.16 1.87
C LEU A 25 9.60 -31.82 1.85
N GLY A 26 10.93 -31.85 1.69
CA GLY A 26 11.75 -30.64 1.57
C GLY A 26 11.30 -29.74 0.42
N GLY A 27 10.99 -30.34 -0.74
CA GLY A 27 10.45 -29.62 -1.89
C GLY A 27 9.11 -28.94 -1.58
N ILE A 28 8.19 -29.63 -0.90
CA ILE A 28 6.90 -29.08 -0.50
C ILE A 28 7.07 -27.91 0.48
N PHE A 29 7.90 -28.06 1.50
CA PHE A 29 8.16 -26.99 2.47
C PHE A 29 8.80 -25.76 1.82
N TYR A 30 9.71 -25.97 0.87
CA TYR A 30 10.30 -24.87 0.11
C TYR A 30 9.25 -24.13 -0.72
N ALA A 31 8.41 -24.87 -1.47
CA ALA A 31 7.34 -24.29 -2.28
C ALA A 31 6.38 -23.44 -1.42
N TRP A 32 5.94 -23.98 -0.28
CA TRP A 32 5.12 -23.21 0.67
C TRP A 32 5.83 -21.98 1.23
N GLY A 33 7.13 -22.07 1.53
CA GLY A 33 7.90 -20.92 1.99
C GLY A 33 7.93 -19.78 0.97
N VAL A 34 8.08 -20.12 -0.32
CA VAL A 34 8.05 -19.15 -1.42
C VAL A 34 6.66 -18.53 -1.55
N GLU A 35 5.61 -19.34 -1.53
CA GLU A 35 4.21 -18.87 -1.60
C GLU A 35 3.85 -17.92 -0.48
N LEU A 36 4.23 -18.23 0.77
CA LEU A 36 3.98 -17.37 1.92
C LEU A 36 4.70 -16.02 1.80
N ASN A 37 5.94 -16.02 1.30
CA ASN A 37 6.68 -14.78 1.08
C ASN A 37 6.09 -13.94 -0.05
N PHE A 38 5.63 -14.59 -1.11
CA PHE A 38 4.90 -13.92 -2.18
C PHE A 38 3.60 -13.30 -1.67
N TRP A 39 2.82 -14.06 -0.89
CA TRP A 39 1.58 -13.60 -0.28
C TRP A 39 1.81 -12.39 0.62
N LYS A 40 2.83 -12.41 1.48
CA LYS A 40 3.20 -11.27 2.34
C LYS A 40 3.49 -10.01 1.52
N ARG A 41 4.21 -10.14 0.41
CA ARG A 41 4.50 -9.01 -0.49
C ARG A 41 3.24 -8.49 -1.18
N ALA A 42 2.36 -9.39 -1.61
CA ALA A 42 1.09 -9.03 -2.22
C ALA A 42 0.20 -8.26 -1.24
N VAL A 43 0.06 -8.75 0.00
CA VAL A 43 -0.71 -8.07 1.06
C VAL A 43 -0.14 -6.68 1.34
N ALA A 44 1.18 -6.55 1.54
CA ALA A 44 1.81 -5.26 1.79
C ALA A 44 1.59 -4.26 0.63
N SER A 45 1.58 -4.73 -0.62
CA SER A 45 1.29 -3.90 -1.78
C SER A 45 -0.17 -3.41 -1.79
N VAL A 46 -1.11 -4.29 -1.45
CA VAL A 46 -2.55 -3.95 -1.38
C VAL A 46 -2.82 -2.95 -0.26
N GLU A 47 -2.23 -3.16 0.91
CA GLU A 47 -2.33 -2.23 2.05
C GLU A 47 -1.83 -0.82 1.66
N LYS A 48 -0.66 -0.75 1.02
CA LYS A 48 -0.11 0.53 0.53
C LYS A 48 -1.06 1.23 -0.45
N GLN A 49 -1.67 0.48 -1.37
CA GLN A 49 -2.65 1.02 -2.30
C GLN A 49 -3.92 1.50 -1.61
N GLN A 50 -4.41 0.77 -0.60
CA GLN A 50 -5.58 1.16 0.18
C GLN A 50 -5.34 2.47 0.94
N ILE A 51 -4.18 2.60 1.59
CA ILE A 51 -3.78 3.83 2.30
C ILE A 51 -3.67 5.00 1.33
N ALA A 52 -3.02 4.80 0.18
CA ALA A 52 -2.92 5.83 -0.87
C ALA A 52 -4.30 6.27 -1.36
N ASN A 53 -5.22 5.34 -1.63
CA ASN A 53 -6.58 5.64 -2.06
C ASN A 53 -7.39 6.39 -1.00
N MET A 54 -7.25 6.02 0.28
CA MET A 54 -7.90 6.74 1.39
C MET A 54 -7.42 8.19 1.46
N VAL A 55 -6.12 8.42 1.37
CA VAL A 55 -5.53 9.77 1.36
C VAL A 55 -6.00 10.56 0.15
N LEU A 56 -5.90 9.98 -1.05
CA LEU A 56 -6.33 10.64 -2.28
C LEU A 56 -7.82 10.98 -2.25
N ALA A 57 -8.68 10.06 -1.82
CA ALA A 57 -10.11 10.30 -1.69
C ALA A 57 -10.40 11.46 -0.73
N ARG A 58 -9.64 11.56 0.38
CA ARG A 58 -9.80 12.65 1.34
C ARG A 58 -9.37 14.00 0.76
N ILE A 59 -8.20 14.06 0.12
CA ILE A 59 -7.69 15.29 -0.51
C ILE A 59 -8.64 15.72 -1.64
N VAL A 60 -9.07 14.79 -2.50
CA VAL A 60 -10.03 15.06 -3.58
C VAL A 60 -11.34 15.58 -3.03
N SER A 61 -11.85 14.99 -1.95
CA SER A 61 -13.08 15.48 -1.33
C SER A 61 -12.93 16.91 -0.82
N ASP A 62 -11.79 17.26 -0.22
CA ASP A 62 -11.57 18.63 0.25
C ASP A 62 -11.40 19.61 -0.92
N ILE A 63 -10.69 19.23 -2.00
CA ILE A 63 -10.57 20.09 -3.21
C ILE A 63 -11.93 20.33 -3.86
N ARG A 64 -12.76 19.29 -3.97
CA ARG A 64 -14.13 19.42 -4.51
C ARG A 64 -15.04 20.28 -3.65
N ASN A 65 -14.71 20.47 -2.37
CA ASN A 65 -15.48 21.34 -1.49
C ASN A 65 -14.84 22.72 -1.32
N ALA A 66 -13.65 22.94 -1.89
CA ALA A 66 -12.95 24.21 -1.79
C ALA A 66 -13.49 25.23 -2.78
N GLU A 67 -13.57 26.46 -2.30
CA GLU A 67 -13.97 27.64 -3.07
C GLU A 67 -12.80 28.12 -3.93
N GLU A 68 -11.60 28.11 -3.36
CA GLU A 68 -10.38 28.57 -4.04
C GLU A 68 -9.12 27.84 -3.56
N LEU A 69 -8.13 27.79 -4.46
CA LEU A 69 -6.75 27.45 -4.13
C LEU A 69 -6.05 28.70 -3.61
N LEU A 70 -5.41 28.59 -2.45
CA LEU A 70 -4.64 29.70 -1.91
C LEU A 70 -3.30 29.83 -2.66
N PRO A 71 -2.84 31.06 -2.95
CA PRO A 71 -1.68 31.30 -3.81
C PRO A 71 -0.34 30.83 -3.23
N ALA A 72 -0.29 30.51 -1.94
CA ALA A 72 0.87 29.91 -1.29
C ALA A 72 0.99 28.38 -1.52
N SER A 73 0.09 27.79 -2.32
CA SER A 73 0.18 26.38 -2.71
C SER A 73 1.39 26.17 -3.64
N ASP A 74 2.16 25.13 -3.36
CA ASP A 74 3.36 24.75 -4.09
C ASP A 74 3.37 23.23 -4.36
N ASP A 75 4.45 22.72 -4.92
CA ASP A 75 4.60 21.31 -5.27
C ASP A 75 4.65 20.37 -4.05
N HIS A 76 4.88 20.91 -2.85
CA HIS A 76 4.96 20.16 -1.60
C HIS A 76 3.78 20.41 -0.65
N ARG A 77 3.01 21.46 -0.90
CA ARG A 77 1.92 21.93 -0.04
C ARG A 77 0.71 22.35 -0.85
N LEU A 78 -0.43 21.80 -0.49
CA LEU A 78 -1.72 22.18 -1.03
C LEU A 78 -2.48 22.99 0.02
N LEU A 79 -2.88 24.21 -0.33
CA LEU A 79 -3.65 25.10 0.54
C LEU A 79 -5.00 25.42 -0.10
N LEU A 80 -6.06 25.08 0.63
CA LEU A 80 -7.45 25.19 0.18
C LEU A 80 -8.23 26.08 1.15
N LYS A 81 -9.18 26.82 0.60
CA LYS A 81 -10.18 27.53 1.40
C LYS A 81 -11.55 26.89 1.23
N ILE A 82 -12.17 26.52 2.36
CA ILE A 82 -13.50 25.91 2.43
C ILE A 82 -14.33 26.74 3.43
N GLY A 83 -15.17 27.66 2.93
CA GLY A 83 -15.87 28.62 3.78
C GLY A 83 -14.89 29.48 4.58
N SER A 84 -15.02 29.48 5.90
CA SER A 84 -14.10 30.18 6.82
C SER A 84 -12.81 29.41 7.13
N ASP A 85 -12.72 28.15 6.70
CA ASP A 85 -11.63 27.26 7.07
C ASP A 85 -10.54 27.20 6.01
N ALA A 86 -9.28 27.27 6.44
CA ALA A 86 -8.12 26.98 5.61
C ALA A 86 -7.62 25.56 5.89
N ILE A 87 -7.48 24.76 4.83
CA ILE A 87 -6.95 23.39 4.90
C ILE A 87 -5.61 23.33 4.18
N GLU A 88 -4.59 22.85 4.89
CA GLU A 88 -3.24 22.60 4.38
C GLU A 88 -2.98 21.10 4.36
N TYR A 89 -2.47 20.60 3.24
CA TYR A 89 -1.86 19.27 3.14
C TYR A 89 -0.36 19.39 2.90
N SER A 90 0.43 18.63 3.66
CA SER A 90 1.88 18.61 3.54
C SER A 90 2.47 17.27 3.98
N LEU A 91 3.63 16.91 3.47
CA LEU A 91 4.39 15.74 3.93
C LEU A 91 5.37 16.16 5.01
N VAL A 92 5.24 15.63 6.23
CA VAL A 92 6.12 15.93 7.37
C VAL A 92 6.57 14.63 8.01
N GLY A 93 7.87 14.37 8.02
CA GLY A 93 8.43 13.17 8.66
C GLY A 93 7.86 11.86 8.09
N GLN A 94 7.69 11.77 6.76
CA GLN A 94 7.07 10.62 6.07
C GLN A 94 5.62 10.33 6.53
N LYS A 95 4.92 11.37 6.97
CA LYS A 95 3.49 11.32 7.31
C LYS A 95 2.77 12.43 6.57
N ILE A 96 1.61 12.10 6.03
CA ILE A 96 0.77 13.10 5.36
C ILE A 96 -0.01 13.84 6.44
N ARG A 97 0.28 15.12 6.60
CA ARG A 97 -0.36 16.00 7.55
C ARG A 97 -1.49 16.76 6.87
N ARG A 98 -2.63 16.81 7.54
CA ARG A 98 -3.77 17.67 7.23
C ARG A 98 -3.96 18.64 8.37
N LYS A 99 -3.76 19.93 8.10
CA LYS A 99 -4.02 21.01 9.05
C LYS A 99 -5.28 21.75 8.62
N LYS A 100 -6.22 21.94 9.55
CA LYS A 100 -7.44 22.73 9.38
C LYS A 100 -7.40 23.87 10.39
N ASN A 101 -7.15 25.10 9.94
CA ASN A 101 -6.88 26.26 10.80
C ASN A 101 -5.77 25.94 11.82
N SER A 102 -6.08 25.91 13.12
CA SER A 102 -5.14 25.60 14.20
C SER A 102 -5.03 24.11 14.52
N TYR A 103 -5.94 23.27 14.00
CA TYR A 103 -5.95 21.84 14.28
C TYR A 103 -5.12 21.08 13.24
N SER A 104 -4.27 20.16 13.69
CA SER A 104 -3.44 19.32 12.80
C SER A 104 -3.67 17.85 13.11
N ALA A 105 -3.88 17.05 12.07
CA ALA A 105 -3.98 15.60 12.14
C ALA A 105 -3.09 14.95 11.08
N TYR A 106 -2.59 13.75 11.37
CA TYR A 106 -1.90 12.93 10.38
C TYR A 106 -2.91 11.94 9.77
N LEU A 107 -2.91 11.84 8.44
CA LEU A 107 -3.73 10.87 7.71
C LEU A 107 -3.06 9.49 7.61
N THR A 108 -1.75 9.44 7.84
CA THR A 108 -0.94 8.21 7.76
C THR A 108 0.00 8.08 8.94
N SER A 109 0.39 6.84 9.22
CA SER A 109 1.48 6.51 10.12
C SER A 109 2.83 6.71 9.43
N GLU A 110 3.91 6.55 10.21
CA GLU A 110 5.27 6.74 9.71
C GLU A 110 5.64 5.72 8.64
N GLY A 111 6.13 6.20 7.49
CA GLY A 111 6.69 5.33 6.46
C GLY A 111 5.66 4.57 5.62
N GLU A 112 4.36 4.73 5.88
CA GLU A 112 3.28 4.19 5.04
C GLU A 112 3.32 4.81 3.63
N LEU A 113 3.59 6.13 3.56
CA LEU A 113 3.75 6.89 2.32
C LEU A 113 4.92 7.87 2.44
N LYS A 114 5.85 7.84 1.49
CA LYS A 114 7.09 8.64 1.50
C LYS A 114 7.10 9.80 0.52
N ALA A 115 6.15 9.83 -0.40
CA ALA A 115 6.07 10.85 -1.44
C ALA A 115 4.65 11.37 -1.56
N LEU A 116 4.52 12.69 -1.47
CA LEU A 116 3.32 13.47 -1.79
C LEU A 116 3.79 14.70 -2.56
N SER A 117 3.21 14.93 -3.72
CA SER A 117 3.46 16.15 -4.48
C SER A 117 2.19 16.63 -5.17
N PHE A 118 2.16 17.92 -5.43
CA PHE A 118 1.06 18.60 -6.10
C PHE A 118 1.55 19.25 -7.38
N SER A 119 0.66 19.37 -8.35
CA SER A 119 0.88 20.16 -9.55
C SER A 119 -0.41 20.89 -9.89
N TYR A 120 -0.29 22.09 -10.44
CA TYR A 120 -1.41 22.99 -10.72
C TYR A 120 -1.41 23.36 -12.21
N PRO A 121 -1.90 22.46 -13.10
CA PRO A 121 -1.91 22.74 -14.53
C PRO A 121 -2.80 23.92 -14.92
N ASP A 122 -3.77 24.25 -14.07
CA ASP A 122 -4.72 25.36 -14.24
C ASP A 122 -5.11 25.89 -12.85
N ALA A 123 -5.60 27.12 -12.77
CA ALA A 123 -6.05 27.79 -11.54
C ALA A 123 -7.17 27.02 -10.81
N ARG A 124 -7.86 26.11 -11.49
CA ARG A 124 -8.93 25.28 -10.90
C ARG A 124 -8.64 23.79 -10.89
N LEU A 125 -7.50 23.35 -11.42
CA LEU A 125 -7.16 21.94 -11.56
C LEU A 125 -5.94 21.60 -10.70
N VAL A 126 -6.08 20.58 -9.86
CA VAL A 126 -5.01 20.06 -9.02
C VAL A 126 -4.72 18.62 -9.41
N GLU A 127 -3.46 18.34 -9.71
CA GLU A 127 -2.92 17.01 -9.84
C GLU A 127 -2.21 16.63 -8.54
N ILE A 128 -2.59 15.49 -7.97
CA ILE A 128 -2.04 14.97 -6.73
C ILE A 128 -1.30 13.69 -7.06
N LYS A 129 -0.05 13.58 -6.60
CA LYS A 129 0.74 12.36 -6.70
C LYS A 129 1.10 11.85 -5.32
N VAL A 130 0.86 10.58 -5.07
CA VAL A 130 1.15 9.87 -3.82
C VAL A 130 1.85 8.56 -4.15
N GLU A 131 3.13 8.41 -3.83
CA GLU A 131 3.86 7.13 -3.95
C GLU A 131 3.72 6.40 -5.31
N GLY A 132 3.54 7.16 -6.40
CA GLY A 132 3.34 6.66 -7.76
C GLY A 132 1.87 6.60 -8.23
N PHE A 133 0.91 6.73 -7.32
CA PHE A 133 -0.50 6.93 -7.66
C PHE A 133 -0.75 8.39 -8.00
N MET A 134 -1.56 8.64 -9.03
CA MET A 134 -1.89 9.98 -9.49
C MET A 134 -3.40 10.14 -9.62
N THR A 135 -3.92 11.29 -9.22
CA THR A 135 -5.28 11.69 -9.55
C THR A 135 -5.34 13.17 -9.89
N ARG A 136 -6.35 13.57 -10.65
CA ARG A 136 -6.63 14.95 -11.01
C ARG A 136 -8.04 15.30 -10.58
N THR A 137 -8.19 16.46 -9.96
CA THR A 137 -9.51 16.95 -9.57
C THR A 137 -9.59 18.46 -9.75
N ALA A 138 -10.78 18.93 -10.07
CA ALA A 138 -11.07 20.35 -10.16
C ALA A 138 -11.79 20.84 -8.89
N LEU A 139 -11.65 22.13 -8.60
CA LEU A 139 -12.49 22.85 -7.64
C LEU A 139 -13.96 22.80 -8.09
N ARG A 140 -14.89 22.87 -7.13
CA ARG A 140 -16.33 22.97 -7.45
C ARG A 140 -16.66 24.41 -7.84
N ASN A 141 -17.50 24.53 -8.87
CA ASN A 141 -17.84 25.79 -9.54
C ASN A 141 -18.20 26.93 -8.59
#